data_AF-A0A7Y5Q8P1-F1
#
_entry.id   AF-A0A7Y5Q8P1-F1
#
_cell.length_a   1.000
_cell.length_b   1.000
_cell.length_c   1.000
_cell.angle_alpha   90.00
_cell.angle_beta   90.00
_cell.angle_gamma   90.00
#
_symmetry.space_group_name_H-M   'P 1'
#
loop_
_entity.id
_entity.type
_entity.pdbx_description
1 polymer ?
#
loop_
_entity_poly.entity_id
_entity_poly.type
_entity_poly.pdbx_seq_one_letter_code
_entity_poly.pdbx_strand_id
1 'polypeptide(L)'
;MSHGMDALPRWARVRQRFPGQPVADIAAAVAAAIEQIALAQRVKPGQRVAITAGSRGVANIVAVTAAVAAEVRRLGAEPFVFPCMGSHGNATPQGQLEVLTSYGITPEAV
;
A
#
# COMPACT_ATOMS: atom_id res chain seq x y z
N MET A 1 32.78 34.73 -6.65
CA MET A 1 33.46 33.48 -6.24
C MET A 1 32.87 32.34 -7.06
N SER A 2 33.62 31.89 -8.07
CA SER A 2 33.28 30.74 -8.90
C SER A 2 33.50 29.48 -8.06
N HIS A 3 32.43 28.80 -7.66
CA HIS A 3 32.54 27.46 -7.07
C HIS A 3 32.95 26.53 -8.22
N GLY A 4 34.23 26.18 -8.28
CA GLY A 4 34.73 25.18 -9.20
C GLY A 4 33.92 23.90 -9.01
N MET A 5 33.51 23.26 -10.11
CA MET A 5 32.96 21.91 -10.02
C MET A 5 34.09 20.99 -9.59
N ASP A 6 34.23 20.81 -8.28
CA ASP A 6 35.12 19.82 -7.69
C ASP A 6 34.79 18.46 -8.32
N ALA A 7 35.83 17.71 -8.67
CA ALA A 7 35.69 16.42 -9.32
C ALA A 7 34.74 15.51 -8.51
N LEU A 8 33.70 14.98 -9.16
CA LEU A 8 32.76 14.05 -8.52
C LEU A 8 33.52 12.84 -7.94
N PRO A 9 33.07 12.28 -6.80
CA PRO A 9 33.73 11.15 -6.17
C PRO A 9 33.74 9.93 -7.08
N ARG A 10 34.66 8.98 -6.83
CA ARG A 10 34.68 7.70 -7.54
C ARG A 10 33.45 6.88 -7.16
N TRP A 11 32.65 6.51 -8.15
CA TRP A 11 31.48 5.64 -7.97
C TRP A 11 31.83 4.19 -8.27
N ALA A 12 31.22 3.25 -7.54
CA ALA A 12 31.27 1.83 -7.84
C ALA A 12 29.90 1.33 -8.29
N ARG A 13 29.85 0.50 -9.34
CA ARG A 13 28.60 -0.12 -9.78
C ARG A 13 28.26 -1.27 -8.86
N VAL A 14 27.13 -1.17 -8.16
CA VAL A 14 26.54 -2.28 -7.39
C VAL A 14 25.35 -2.83 -8.14
N ARG A 15 25.23 -4.17 -8.20
CA ARG A 15 24.04 -4.86 -8.68
C ARG A 15 23.52 -5.75 -7.56
N GLN A 16 22.35 -5.43 -7.04
CA GLN A 16 21.63 -6.27 -6.09
C GLN A 16 20.63 -7.16 -6.82
N ARG A 17 20.59 -8.45 -6.46
CA ARG A 17 19.56 -9.39 -6.91
C ARG A 17 18.77 -9.81 -5.68
N PHE A 18 17.46 -9.58 -5.69
CA PHE A 18 16.57 -10.07 -4.65
C PHE A 18 15.94 -11.38 -5.13
N PRO A 19 15.92 -12.45 -4.33
CA PRO A 19 15.11 -13.61 -4.65
C PRO A 19 13.64 -13.19 -4.66
N GLY A 20 12.96 -13.38 -5.80
CA GLY A 20 11.53 -13.14 -5.90
C GLY A 20 10.77 -14.38 -5.46
N GLN A 21 9.73 -14.20 -4.62
CA GLN A 21 8.69 -15.19 -4.42
C GLN A 21 7.41 -14.67 -5.09
N PRO A 22 7.15 -15.07 -6.35
CA PRO A 22 5.98 -14.58 -7.05
C PRO A 22 4.71 -15.12 -6.40
N VAL A 23 3.71 -14.24 -6.25
CA VAL A 23 2.35 -14.62 -5.84
C VAL A 23 1.50 -14.72 -7.11
N ALA A 24 1.04 -15.92 -7.43
CA ALA A 24 0.27 -16.18 -8.65
C ALA A 24 -1.17 -15.64 -8.54
N ASP A 25 -1.79 -15.77 -7.37
CA ASP A 25 -3.13 -15.28 -7.08
C ASP A 25 -3.08 -14.40 -5.81
N ILE A 26 -3.18 -13.09 -6.04
CA ILE A 26 -3.13 -12.09 -4.97
C ILE A 26 -4.36 -12.19 -4.07
N ALA A 27 -5.53 -12.43 -4.63
CA ALA A 27 -6.77 -12.48 -3.86
C ALA A 27 -6.77 -13.68 -2.92
N ALA A 28 -6.39 -14.86 -3.41
CA ALA A 28 -6.25 -16.06 -2.59
C ALA A 28 -5.18 -15.90 -1.50
N ALA A 29 -4.04 -15.30 -1.83
CA ALA A 29 -2.98 -15.05 -0.85
C ALA A 29 -3.42 -14.07 0.24
N VAL A 30 -4.16 -13.02 -0.11
CA VAL A 30 -4.74 -12.08 0.87
C VAL A 30 -5.77 -12.77 1.76
N ALA A 31 -6.69 -13.56 1.19
CA ALA A 31 -7.68 -14.29 1.98
C ALA A 31 -7.00 -15.22 3.00
N ALA A 32 -5.99 -15.99 2.57
CA ALA A 32 -5.22 -16.85 3.47
C ALA A 32 -4.50 -16.05 4.58
N ALA A 33 -3.94 -14.88 4.27
CA ALA A 33 -3.30 -14.02 5.27
C ALA A 33 -4.32 -13.42 6.27
N ILE A 34 -5.52 -13.08 5.81
CA ILE A 34 -6.62 -12.59 6.66
C ILE A 34 -7.14 -13.69 7.60
N GLU A 35 -7.22 -14.93 7.13
CA GLU A 35 -7.58 -16.08 7.96
C GLU A 35 -6.58 -16.32 9.09
N GLN A 36 -5.28 -16.19 8.81
CA GLN A 36 -4.21 -16.37 9.81
C GLN A 36 -4.32 -15.42 11.01
N ILE A 37 -4.86 -14.21 10.80
CA ILE A 37 -5.07 -13.23 11.87
C ILE A 37 -6.45 -13.35 12.55
N ALA A 38 -7.23 -14.37 12.17
CA ALA A 38 -8.58 -14.64 12.67
C ALA A 38 -9.49 -13.41 12.63
N LEU A 39 -9.46 -12.64 11.53
CA LEU A 39 -10.18 -11.36 11.44
C LEU A 39 -11.69 -11.50 11.70
N ALA A 40 -12.28 -12.62 11.28
CA ALA A 40 -13.70 -12.95 11.50
C ALA A 40 -14.11 -12.99 12.98
N GLN A 41 -13.16 -13.21 13.91
CA GLN A 41 -13.42 -13.21 15.36
C GLN A 41 -13.38 -11.79 15.97
N ARG A 42 -12.86 -10.82 15.21
CA ARG A 42 -12.55 -9.46 15.69
C ARG A 42 -13.46 -8.40 15.08
N VAL A 43 -13.93 -8.65 13.87
CA VAL A 43 -14.81 -7.76 13.11
C VAL A 43 -16.25 -8.24 13.19
N LYS A 44 -17.18 -7.30 13.40
CA LYS A 44 -18.62 -7.54 13.44
C LYS A 44 -19.30 -6.88 12.24
N PRO A 45 -20.43 -7.42 11.77
CA PRO A 45 -21.23 -6.76 10.73
C PRO A 45 -21.57 -5.31 11.09
N GLY A 46 -21.53 -4.42 10.10
CA GLY A 46 -21.77 -2.97 10.24
C GLY A 46 -20.62 -2.18 10.86
N GLN A 47 -19.52 -2.82 11.27
CA GLN A 47 -18.35 -2.07 11.73
C GLN A 47 -17.65 -1.37 10.57
N ARG A 48 -17.26 -0.11 10.79
CA ARG A 48 -16.39 0.62 9.86
C ARG A 48 -14.94 0.26 10.10
N VAL A 49 -14.25 -0.21 9.07
CA VAL A 49 -12.87 -0.72 9.16
C VAL A 49 -11.96 0.11 8.28
N ALA A 50 -10.96 0.75 8.89
CA ALA A 50 -9.93 1.48 8.17
C ALA A 50 -8.90 0.52 7.58
N ILE A 51 -8.69 0.59 6.28
CA ILE A 51 -7.61 -0.12 5.57
C ILE A 51 -6.53 0.90 5.26
N THR A 52 -5.35 0.71 5.83
CA THR A 52 -4.26 1.67 5.68
C THR A 52 -3.61 1.54 4.30
N ALA A 53 -3.41 2.67 3.62
CA ALA A 53 -2.67 2.73 2.37
C ALA A 53 -1.38 3.54 2.54
N GLY A 54 -0.28 3.02 1.99
CA GLY A 54 1.07 3.52 2.15
C GLY A 54 1.75 3.89 0.83
N SER A 55 2.85 4.65 0.90
CA SER A 55 3.67 5.07 -0.26
C SER A 55 4.99 4.31 -0.43
N ARG A 56 5.22 3.26 0.37
CA ARG A 56 6.52 2.56 0.46
C ARG A 56 6.71 1.42 -0.56
N GLY A 57 6.02 1.47 -1.70
CA GLY A 57 6.28 0.60 -2.84
C GLY A 57 5.90 -0.87 -2.63
N VAL A 58 4.62 -1.14 -2.34
CA VAL A 58 4.08 -2.51 -2.36
C VAL A 58 3.75 -2.89 -3.81
N ALA A 59 4.31 -4.01 -4.29
CA ALA A 59 3.97 -4.53 -5.62
C ALA A 59 2.47 -4.86 -5.68
N ASN A 60 1.80 -4.44 -6.76
CA ASN A 60 0.36 -4.64 -6.96
C ASN A 60 -0.51 -4.07 -5.83
N ILE A 61 -0.11 -2.94 -5.23
CA ILE A 61 -0.80 -2.34 -4.08
C ILE A 61 -2.32 -2.21 -4.27
N VAL A 62 -2.78 -1.80 -5.46
CA VAL A 62 -4.21 -1.67 -5.76
C VAL A 62 -4.94 -3.01 -5.61
N ALA A 63 -4.42 -4.08 -6.23
CA ALA A 63 -5.02 -5.41 -6.16
C ALA A 63 -5.01 -5.97 -4.73
N VAL A 64 -3.92 -5.73 -3.98
CA VAL A 64 -3.82 -6.14 -2.58
C VAL A 64 -4.85 -5.39 -1.72
N THR A 65 -4.91 -4.06 -1.83
CA THR A 65 -5.85 -3.25 -1.05
C THR A 65 -7.31 -3.58 -1.39
N ALA A 66 -7.65 -3.77 -2.67
CA ALA A 66 -8.97 -4.19 -3.11
C ALA A 66 -9.35 -5.57 -2.56
N ALA A 67 -8.43 -6.55 -2.57
CA ALA A 67 -8.67 -7.87 -1.99
C ALA A 67 -8.90 -7.80 -0.47
N VAL A 68 -8.17 -6.95 0.25
CA VAL A 68 -8.42 -6.72 1.70
C VAL A 68 -9.80 -6.11 1.92
N ALA A 69 -10.18 -5.12 1.10
CA ALA A 69 -11.50 -4.49 1.19
C ALA A 69 -12.63 -5.50 0.90
N ALA A 70 -12.44 -6.41 -0.06
CA ALA A 70 -13.36 -7.49 -0.35
C ALA A 70 -13.53 -8.44 0.84
N GLU A 71 -12.45 -8.85 1.51
CA GLU A 71 -12.53 -9.70 2.71
C GLU A 71 -13.25 -9.01 3.86
N VAL A 72 -13.00 -7.71 4.08
CA VAL A 72 -13.73 -6.92 5.08
C VAL A 72 -15.23 -6.86 4.75
N ARG A 73 -15.60 -6.60 3.49
CA ARG A 73 -17.00 -6.61 3.03
C ARG A 73 -17.65 -7.98 3.22
N ARG A 74 -16.92 -9.06 2.94
CA ARG A 74 -17.38 -10.45 3.10
C ARG A 74 -17.76 -10.77 4.55
N LEU A 75 -17.10 -10.13 5.53
CA LEU A 75 -17.44 -10.22 6.96
C LEU A 75 -18.62 -9.32 7.36
N GLY A 76 -19.25 -8.63 6.41
CA GLY A 76 -20.37 -7.72 6.64
C GLY A 76 -19.97 -6.35 7.19
N ALA A 77 -18.68 -6.01 7.17
CA ALA A 77 -18.16 -4.73 7.61
C ALA A 77 -18.00 -3.73 6.46
N GLU A 78 -17.82 -2.46 6.80
CA GLU A 78 -17.71 -1.34 5.86
C GLU A 78 -16.26 -0.87 5.76
N PRO A 79 -15.49 -1.29 4.73
CA PRO A 79 -14.12 -0.83 4.58
C PRO A 79 -14.07 0.62 4.10
N PHE A 80 -13.02 1.33 4.50
CA PHE A 80 -12.61 2.57 3.85
C PHE A 80 -11.08 2.67 3.85
N VAL A 81 -10.52 3.24 2.79
CA VAL A 81 -9.08 3.45 2.69
C VAL A 81 -8.70 4.69 3.52
N PHE A 82 -7.66 4.55 4.34
CA PHE A 82 -7.12 5.62 5.17
C PHE A 82 -5.62 5.83 4.87
N PRO A 83 -5.18 7.03 4.45
CA PRO A 83 -3.78 7.28 4.16
C PRO A 83 -2.93 7.24 5.44
N CYS A 84 -1.88 6.41 5.46
CA CYS A 84 -0.94 6.28 6.57
C CYS A 84 0.51 6.54 6.13
N MET A 85 0.76 7.71 5.53
CA MET A 85 2.01 7.99 4.82
C MET A 85 2.89 9.09 5.46
N GLY A 86 2.47 9.66 6.61
CA GLY A 86 3.22 10.70 7.30
C GLY A 86 3.33 11.98 6.47
N SER A 87 4.56 12.48 6.27
CA SER A 87 4.83 13.74 5.54
C SER A 87 4.62 13.69 4.02
N HIS A 88 4.38 12.50 3.45
CA HIS A 88 4.04 12.38 2.03
C HIS A 88 2.79 13.20 1.70
N GLY A 89 2.73 13.77 0.49
CA GLY A 89 1.63 14.68 0.12
C GLY A 89 1.60 15.96 0.97
N ASN A 90 2.76 16.40 1.47
CA ASN A 90 2.92 17.54 2.37
C ASN A 90 2.09 17.43 3.68
N ALA A 91 1.71 16.21 4.08
CA ALA A 91 0.80 15.96 5.21
C ALA A 91 -0.56 16.69 5.12
N THR A 92 -0.96 17.09 3.91
CA THR A 92 -2.29 17.70 3.68
C THR A 92 -3.29 16.65 3.18
N PRO A 93 -4.60 16.78 3.49
CA PRO A 93 -5.60 15.84 2.98
C PRO A 93 -5.57 15.70 1.44
N GLN A 94 -5.49 16.83 0.75
CA GLN A 94 -5.44 16.88 -0.72
C GLN A 94 -4.18 16.21 -1.27
N GLY A 95 -3.01 16.55 -0.74
CA GLY A 95 -1.75 15.96 -1.22
C GLY A 95 -1.66 14.45 -0.91
N GLN A 96 -2.21 13.99 0.21
CA GLN A 96 -2.29 12.55 0.51
C GLN A 96 -3.19 11.82 -0.51
N LEU A 97 -4.32 12.42 -0.87
CA LEU A 97 -5.24 11.88 -1.89
C LEU A 97 -4.58 11.83 -3.28
N GLU A 98 -3.84 12.87 -3.65
CA GLU A 98 -3.08 12.92 -4.92
C GLU A 98 -2.02 11.81 -4.98
N VAL A 99 -1.30 11.58 -3.88
CA VAL A 99 -0.33 10.48 -3.80
C VAL A 99 -1.01 9.12 -3.97
N LEU A 100 -2.11 8.86 -3.26
CA LEU A 100 -2.85 7.59 -3.40
C LEU A 100 -3.40 7.40 -4.81
N THR A 101 -3.98 8.44 -5.39
CA THR A 101 -4.49 8.45 -6.77
C THR A 101 -3.37 8.14 -7.76
N SER A 102 -2.16 8.69 -7.55
CA SER A 102 -1.00 8.42 -8.42
C SER A 102 -0.55 6.94 -8.40
N TYR A 103 -0.90 6.20 -7.34
CA TYR A 103 -0.69 4.75 -7.24
C TYR A 103 -1.89 3.93 -7.75
N GLY A 104 -2.94 4.58 -8.25
CA GLY A 104 -4.16 3.93 -8.71
C GLY A 104 -5.11 3.52 -7.59
N ILE A 105 -4.90 3.99 -6.36
CA ILE A 105 -5.80 3.76 -5.24
C ILE A 105 -6.88 4.83 -5.29
N THR A 106 -8.01 4.50 -5.91
CA THR A 106 -9.18 5.36 -6.06
C THR A 106 -10.45 4.65 -5.59
N PRO A 107 -11.56 5.37 -5.31
CA PRO A 107 -12.83 4.76 -4.93
C PRO A 107 -13.38 3.73 -5.94
N GLU A 108 -13.04 3.87 -7.22
CA GLU A 108 -13.48 2.97 -8.28
C GLU A 108 -12.66 1.66 -8.33
N ALA A 109 -11.42 1.71 -7.83
CA ALA A 109 -10.48 0.61 -7.94
C ALA A 109 -10.42 -0.29 -6.67
N VAL A 110 -10.92 0.18 -5.51
CA VAL A 110 -10.78 -0.47 -4.19
C VAL A 110 -12.10 -0.55 -3.40
#